data_AF-L8FY78-F1
#
_entry.id   AF-L8FY78-F1
#
_cell.length_a   1.000
_cell.length_b   1.000
_cell.length_c   1.000
_cell.angle_alpha   90.00
_cell.angle_beta   90.00
_cell.angle_gamma   90.00
#
_symmetry.space_group_name_H-M   'P 1'
#
loop_
_entity.id
_entity.type
_entity.pdbx_description
1 polymer ?
#
loop_
_entity_poly.entity_id
_entity_poly.type
_entity_poly.pdbx_seq_one_letter_code
_entity_poly.pdbx_strand_id
1 'polypeptide(L)'
;MADVTPRRSTRLQGKSTLSRSTSSTSGNSTAASTPVGSSSSDTPMPSTSTATESYPMATSKVSPYLPTYAESILLLVYPTTLLLGSIFGLIDPATRASPYMETHQSHDQDQAPSYFAKKSNLVNILFVKRGWFWVTMSFFLFLFTNAAIGARGSDALLRKRIQGALRWGLVTLWWVFVTQWFFGPAIIDRGFLLTGGMCELKDMIDRVETEVNIVERFVTPMACKANGGKWSGGHDISGHVFLLVLGSMFLFQEVLHVALRAAKGREERVVLLHNGEIKGADSESGAERADTQNVITASPWDFGVKIALGVGALSIWMLLMTAAYFHTWFEKLTGLVVAFSGVFVVYFLPRFVPSWRAIIGMPGV
;
A
#
# COMPACT_ATOMS: atom_id res chain seq x y z
N MET A 1 -50.61 42.23 -20.23
CA MET A 1 -50.18 43.63 -20.06
C MET A 1 -48.77 43.73 -20.56
N ALA A 2 -48.58 44.64 -21.51
CA ALA A 2 -47.34 44.96 -22.22
C ALA A 2 -46.29 45.57 -21.25
N ASP A 3 -45.01 45.83 -21.58
CA ASP A 3 -44.42 46.08 -22.88
C ASP A 3 -42.87 46.24 -22.78
N VAL A 4 -42.23 46.17 -23.95
CA VAL A 4 -40.94 46.70 -24.46
C VAL A 4 -39.57 46.49 -23.77
N THR A 5 -38.70 45.86 -24.58
CA THR A 5 -37.24 46.02 -24.84
C THR A 5 -36.79 47.47 -25.25
N PRO A 6 -35.64 47.74 -25.94
CA PRO A 6 -34.19 47.51 -25.70
C PRO A 6 -33.25 48.73 -26.01
N ARG A 7 -31.93 48.48 -26.06
CA ARG A 7 -30.78 49.25 -26.69
C ARG A 7 -30.22 50.42 -25.84
N ARG A 8 -28.91 50.76 -25.84
CA ARG A 8 -27.96 50.93 -26.95
C ARG A 8 -26.49 51.04 -26.45
N SER A 9 -25.55 50.65 -27.29
CA SER A 9 -24.08 50.84 -27.17
C SER A 9 -23.65 52.29 -27.41
N THR A 10 -22.52 52.75 -26.84
CA THR A 10 -21.42 53.42 -27.60
C THR A 10 -20.13 53.65 -26.78
N ARG A 11 -19.02 53.50 -27.51
CA ARG A 11 -17.59 53.76 -27.29
C ARG A 11 -17.26 55.26 -27.05
N LEU A 12 -16.15 55.56 -26.34
CA LEU A 12 -15.10 56.59 -26.60
C LEU A 12 -14.21 56.79 -25.32
N GLN A 13 -12.93 56.41 -25.35
CA GLN A 13 -11.70 57.20 -25.60
C GLN A 13 -11.03 57.85 -24.37
N GLY A 14 -9.76 57.45 -24.13
CA GLY A 14 -8.62 58.39 -24.03
C GLY A 14 -8.05 58.72 -22.64
N LYS A 15 -6.81 58.27 -22.37
CA LYS A 15 -5.66 59.16 -22.15
C LYS A 15 -4.31 58.42 -22.10
N SER A 16 -3.34 59.08 -22.71
CA SER A 16 -1.93 58.77 -22.97
C SER A 16 -1.00 59.03 -21.79
N THR A 17 0.18 58.40 -21.77
CA THR A 17 1.47 59.09 -21.56
C THR A 17 2.61 58.38 -22.30
N LEU A 18 3.41 59.19 -23.00
CA LEU A 18 4.62 58.84 -23.75
C LEU A 18 5.84 58.70 -22.83
N SER A 19 6.85 57.96 -23.29
CA SER A 19 8.25 58.41 -23.32
C SER A 19 9.04 57.64 -24.37
N ARG A 20 9.91 58.35 -25.10
CA ARG A 20 10.56 58.02 -26.38
C ARG A 20 12.08 58.16 -26.23
N SER A 21 12.85 57.32 -26.93
CA SER A 21 14.13 57.64 -27.61
C SER A 21 14.65 56.37 -28.32
N THR A 22 14.55 56.21 -29.65
CA THR A 22 15.45 56.68 -30.76
C THR A 22 16.90 56.17 -30.61
N SER A 23 17.33 55.11 -31.29
CA SER A 23 17.66 54.93 -32.73
C SER A 23 19.08 55.38 -33.11
N SER A 24 19.88 54.47 -33.69
CA SER A 24 20.61 54.72 -34.95
C SER A 24 21.19 53.40 -35.50
N THR A 25 21.42 53.43 -36.80
CA THR A 25 21.41 52.35 -37.79
C THR A 25 22.74 52.32 -38.55
N SER A 26 22.99 51.22 -39.29
CA SER A 26 23.83 51.14 -40.51
C SER A 26 25.33 50.89 -40.27
N GLY A 27 26.04 50.03 -41.00
CA GLY A 27 25.72 49.21 -42.18
C GLY A 27 27.02 48.80 -42.92
N ASN A 28 26.88 47.75 -43.74
CA ASN A 28 27.69 47.36 -44.92
C ASN A 28 29.07 46.66 -44.83
N SER A 29 29.04 45.37 -45.20
CA SER A 29 29.54 44.77 -46.46
C SER A 29 31.04 44.61 -46.80
N THR A 30 31.41 43.32 -46.96
CA THR A 30 32.23 42.67 -48.04
C THR A 30 33.69 43.07 -48.29
N ALA A 31 34.62 42.10 -48.19
CA ALA A 31 35.29 41.41 -49.31
C ALA A 31 36.60 40.70 -48.87
N ALA A 32 36.95 39.66 -49.62
CA ALA A 32 37.97 38.64 -49.33
C ALA A 32 39.43 39.08 -49.57
N SER A 33 40.38 38.38 -48.91
CA SER A 33 41.66 37.95 -49.52
C SER A 33 42.40 36.95 -48.61
N THR A 34 42.81 35.83 -49.21
CA THR A 34 43.92 34.95 -48.78
C THR A 34 45.18 35.41 -49.55
N PRO A 35 46.43 35.18 -49.07
CA PRO A 35 47.03 33.83 -49.13
C PRO A 35 48.13 33.46 -48.08
N VAL A 36 48.32 32.13 -47.94
CA VAL A 36 49.57 31.33 -47.80
C VAL A 36 50.64 31.69 -46.76
N GLY A 37 51.05 30.69 -45.97
CA GLY A 37 52.40 30.65 -45.36
C GLY A 37 52.55 29.75 -44.13
N SER A 38 53.14 28.57 -44.34
CA SER A 38 53.57 27.56 -43.37
C SER A 38 54.48 28.03 -42.23
N SER A 39 54.36 27.48 -41.03
CA SER A 39 55.41 26.64 -40.40
C SER A 39 55.09 26.27 -38.95
N SER A 40 55.47 25.03 -38.64
CA SER A 40 55.34 24.23 -37.43
C SER A 40 56.11 24.74 -36.21
N SER A 41 55.52 24.63 -35.02
CA SER A 41 56.24 24.24 -33.79
C SER A 41 55.24 23.88 -32.67
N ASP A 42 54.75 22.64 -32.70
CA ASP A 42 54.04 22.03 -31.57
C ASP A 42 55.04 21.71 -30.45
N THR A 43 54.83 22.33 -29.29
CA THR A 43 55.45 21.91 -28.02
C THR A 43 54.37 21.23 -27.19
N PRO A 44 54.50 19.95 -26.76
CA PRO A 44 53.45 19.30 -25.99
C PRO A 44 53.51 19.74 -24.53
N MET A 45 52.48 20.43 -24.05
CA MET A 45 52.17 20.50 -22.62
C MET A 45 51.67 19.13 -22.13
N PRO A 46 52.06 18.66 -20.94
CA PRO A 46 51.61 17.39 -20.41
C PRO A 46 50.12 17.46 -20.06
N SER A 47 49.34 16.56 -20.65
CA SER A 47 47.95 16.31 -20.29
C SER A 47 47.89 15.71 -18.89
N THR A 48 47.35 16.49 -17.95
CA THR A 48 46.93 15.99 -16.64
C THR A 48 45.81 14.97 -16.86
N SER A 49 46.17 13.69 -16.91
CA SER A 49 45.22 12.59 -16.82
C SER A 49 44.62 12.60 -15.41
N THR A 50 43.45 13.21 -15.25
CA THR A 50 42.57 12.93 -14.12
C THR A 50 42.16 11.47 -14.21
N ALA A 51 42.93 10.61 -13.56
CA ALA A 51 42.54 9.24 -13.28
C ALA A 51 41.24 9.31 -12.48
N THR A 52 40.12 8.96 -13.12
CA THR A 52 38.86 8.69 -12.43
C THR A 52 39.10 7.49 -11.54
N GLU A 53 39.40 7.75 -10.26
CA GLU A 53 39.37 6.73 -9.20
C GLU A 53 37.95 6.17 -9.15
N SER A 54 37.76 5.04 -9.84
CA SER A 54 36.62 4.18 -9.65
C SER A 54 36.82 3.44 -8.33
N TYR A 55 36.37 4.05 -7.25
CA TYR A 55 36.24 3.33 -5.98
C TYR A 55 35.34 2.12 -6.23
N PRO A 56 35.81 0.88 -5.99
CA PRO A 56 34.93 -0.27 -6.06
C PRO A 56 33.86 -0.08 -4.98
N MET A 57 32.61 0.12 -5.39
CA MET A 57 31.49 0.07 -4.45
C MET A 57 31.58 -1.27 -3.74
N ALA A 58 31.78 -1.22 -2.42
CA ALA A 58 31.70 -2.39 -1.57
C ALA A 58 30.43 -3.16 -1.93
N THR A 59 30.60 -4.38 -2.43
CA THR A 59 29.51 -5.31 -2.72
C THR A 59 28.76 -5.55 -1.42
N SER A 60 27.71 -4.77 -1.20
CA SER A 60 26.83 -4.94 -0.07
C SER A 60 26.27 -6.36 -0.12
N LYS A 61 26.45 -7.13 0.95
CA LYS A 61 25.92 -8.50 1.10
C LYS A 61 24.40 -8.47 1.30
N VAL A 62 23.67 -7.78 0.42
CA VAL A 62 22.21 -7.65 0.49
C VAL A 62 21.62 -8.67 -0.47
N SER A 63 20.85 -9.59 0.11
CA SER A 63 20.19 -10.67 -0.63
C SER A 63 18.85 -10.19 -1.19
N PRO A 64 18.52 -10.45 -2.47
CA PRO A 64 17.20 -10.14 -3.02
C PRO A 64 16.08 -11.00 -2.40
N TYR A 65 16.43 -12.08 -1.71
CA TYR A 65 15.49 -13.00 -1.08
C TYR A 65 15.09 -12.60 0.35
N LEU A 66 15.83 -11.66 0.96
CA LEU A 66 15.59 -11.22 2.33
C LEU A 66 14.96 -9.81 2.36
N PRO A 67 14.13 -9.52 3.37
CA PRO A 67 13.67 -8.16 3.61
C PRO A 67 14.83 -7.22 3.93
N THR A 68 14.68 -5.93 3.62
CA THR A 68 15.61 -4.91 4.12
C THR A 68 15.42 -4.71 5.63
N TYR A 69 16.27 -3.92 6.27
CA TYR A 69 16.14 -3.65 7.70
C TYR A 69 14.82 -2.94 8.04
N ALA A 70 14.46 -1.89 7.29
CA ALA A 70 13.18 -1.20 7.46
C ALA A 70 11.97 -2.12 7.24
N GLU A 71 12.05 -3.02 6.27
CA GLU A 71 10.98 -3.99 6.00
C GLU A 71 10.91 -5.09 7.05
N SER A 72 12.05 -5.47 7.62
CA SER A 72 12.12 -6.41 8.74
C SER A 72 11.46 -5.81 9.98
N ILE A 73 11.75 -4.53 10.29
CA ILE A 73 11.04 -3.80 11.35
C ILE A 73 9.55 -3.81 11.06
N LEU A 74 9.15 -3.45 9.85
CA LEU A 74 7.74 -3.38 9.47
C LEU A 74 7.03 -4.74 9.61
N LEU A 75 7.66 -5.83 9.16
CA LEU A 75 7.16 -7.20 9.35
C LEU A 75 7.03 -7.56 10.83
N LEU A 76 7.98 -7.14 11.68
CA LEU A 76 7.99 -7.43 13.12
C LEU A 76 6.93 -6.64 13.91
N VAL A 77 6.46 -5.49 13.41
CA VAL A 77 5.40 -4.71 14.07
C VAL A 77 4.15 -5.55 14.31
N TYR A 78 3.75 -6.39 13.35
CA TYR A 78 2.51 -7.16 13.42
C TYR A 78 2.51 -8.30 14.46
N PRO A 79 3.45 -9.27 14.45
CA PRO A 79 3.50 -10.30 15.49
C PRO A 79 3.73 -9.68 16.87
N THR A 80 4.52 -8.60 16.96
CA THR A 80 4.71 -7.88 18.23
C THR A 80 3.39 -7.27 18.73
N THR A 81 2.62 -6.63 17.85
CA THR A 81 1.30 -6.06 18.20
C THR A 81 0.33 -7.15 18.67
N LEU A 82 0.28 -8.29 17.98
CA LEU A 82 -0.57 -9.42 18.37
C LEU A 82 -0.15 -10.02 19.72
N LEU A 83 1.15 -10.16 19.97
CA LEU A 83 1.67 -10.63 21.25
C LEU A 83 1.33 -9.67 22.38
N LEU A 84 1.59 -8.37 22.21
CA LEU A 84 1.30 -7.36 23.22
C LEU A 84 -0.19 -7.30 23.55
N GLY A 85 -1.06 -7.30 22.55
CA GLY A 85 -2.51 -7.32 22.78
C GLY A 85 -2.97 -8.60 23.47
N SER A 86 -2.44 -9.76 23.08
CA SER A 86 -2.79 -11.03 23.71
C SER A 86 -2.33 -11.08 25.17
N ILE A 87 -1.11 -10.59 25.48
CA ILE A 87 -0.62 -10.47 26.85
C ILE A 87 -1.53 -9.53 27.65
N PHE A 88 -1.90 -8.38 27.08
CA PHE A 88 -2.81 -7.43 27.73
C PHE A 88 -4.14 -8.11 28.12
N GLY A 89 -4.77 -8.86 27.20
CA GLY A 89 -6.02 -9.57 27.49
C GLY A 89 -5.89 -10.65 28.57
N LEU A 90 -4.70 -11.22 28.75
CA LEU A 90 -4.42 -12.22 29.80
C LEU A 90 -4.14 -11.62 31.17
N ILE A 91 -3.63 -10.38 31.24
CA ILE A 91 -3.28 -9.73 32.51
C ILE A 91 -4.39 -8.81 33.03
N ASP A 92 -5.20 -8.24 32.14
CA ASP A 92 -6.25 -7.28 32.49
C ASP A 92 -7.37 -7.96 33.31
N PRO A 93 -7.62 -7.54 34.57
CA PRO A 93 -8.63 -8.17 35.42
C PRO A 93 -10.04 -8.10 34.85
N ALA A 94 -10.40 -7.00 34.18
CA ALA A 94 -11.73 -6.83 33.60
C ALA A 94 -11.95 -7.83 32.45
N THR A 95 -10.95 -8.00 31.59
CA THR A 95 -10.99 -8.97 30.48
C THR A 95 -11.10 -10.40 30.99
N ARG A 96 -10.36 -10.77 32.05
CA ARG A 96 -10.44 -12.10 32.67
C ARG A 96 -11.78 -12.38 33.35
N ALA A 97 -12.42 -11.34 33.88
CA ALA A 97 -13.73 -11.48 34.53
C ALA A 97 -14.87 -11.63 33.52
N SER A 98 -14.68 -11.19 32.28
CA SER A 98 -15.70 -11.23 31.23
C SER A 98 -15.72 -12.60 30.51
N PRO A 99 -16.87 -13.30 30.46
CA PRO A 99 -16.95 -14.60 29.79
C PRO A 99 -16.58 -14.53 28.30
N TYR A 100 -15.68 -15.40 27.86
CA TYR A 100 -15.33 -15.54 26.44
C TYR A 100 -16.26 -16.55 25.74
N MET A 101 -16.85 -16.16 24.62
CA MET A 101 -17.72 -17.00 23.82
C MET A 101 -17.04 -17.39 22.50
N GLU A 102 -16.64 -18.66 22.37
CA GLU A 102 -15.97 -19.19 21.18
C GLU A 102 -16.81 -19.03 19.91
N THR A 103 -18.12 -19.23 19.98
CA THR A 103 -19.01 -19.12 18.80
C THR A 103 -19.16 -17.69 18.26
N HIS A 104 -18.83 -16.70 19.09
CA HIS A 104 -18.78 -15.30 18.68
C HIS A 104 -17.35 -14.77 18.57
N GLN A 105 -16.35 -15.58 18.93
CA GLN A 105 -14.93 -15.23 19.00
C GLN A 105 -14.69 -13.91 19.73
N SER A 106 -15.44 -13.68 20.79
CA SER A 106 -15.43 -12.44 21.57
C SER A 106 -15.93 -12.67 22.98
N HIS A 107 -15.62 -11.72 23.86
CA HIS A 107 -16.32 -11.62 25.13
C HIS A 107 -17.82 -11.35 24.96
N ASP A 108 -18.59 -11.65 26.01
CA ASP A 108 -19.98 -11.26 26.12
C ASP A 108 -20.13 -9.75 25.90
N GLN A 109 -21.10 -9.36 25.07
CA GLN A 109 -21.29 -7.98 24.64
C GLN A 109 -21.98 -7.14 25.73
N ASP A 110 -22.80 -7.77 26.57
CA ASP A 110 -23.44 -7.11 27.70
C ASP A 110 -22.45 -6.90 28.86
N GLN A 111 -21.48 -7.80 28.98
CA GLN A 111 -20.41 -7.76 29.99
C GLN A 111 -19.04 -7.41 29.40
N ALA A 112 -19.02 -6.62 28.32
CA ALA A 112 -17.79 -6.30 27.62
C ALA A 112 -16.82 -5.51 28.54
N PRO A 113 -15.54 -5.92 28.65
CA PRO A 113 -14.59 -5.35 29.62
C PRO A 113 -14.17 -3.91 29.30
N SER A 114 -14.35 -3.46 28.06
CA SER A 114 -14.01 -2.11 27.63
C SER A 114 -14.84 -1.67 26.42
N TYR A 115 -14.75 -0.39 26.08
CA TYR A 115 -15.34 0.17 24.85
C TYR A 115 -14.88 -0.58 23.60
N PHE A 116 -13.58 -0.89 23.50
CA PHE A 116 -13.01 -1.55 22.33
C PHE A 116 -13.39 -3.04 22.24
N ALA A 117 -13.77 -3.68 23.35
CA ALA A 117 -14.29 -5.04 23.36
C ALA A 117 -15.74 -5.15 22.83
N LYS A 118 -16.47 -4.03 22.72
CA LYS A 118 -17.81 -4.00 22.14
C LYS A 118 -17.73 -4.02 20.61
N LYS A 119 -18.42 -4.96 19.96
CA LYS A 119 -18.56 -5.01 18.49
C LYS A 119 -19.30 -3.81 17.91
N SER A 120 -20.08 -3.13 18.74
CA SER A 120 -20.83 -1.92 18.41
C SER A 120 -20.02 -0.63 18.59
N ASN A 121 -18.75 -0.71 18.97
CA ASN A 121 -17.93 0.49 19.10
C ASN A 121 -17.75 1.22 17.76
N LEU A 122 -17.68 2.55 17.80
CA LEU A 122 -17.74 3.40 16.63
C LEU A 122 -16.55 3.14 15.69
N VAL A 123 -15.36 2.93 16.25
CA VAL A 123 -14.15 2.66 15.47
C VAL A 123 -14.29 1.32 14.74
N ASN A 124 -14.85 0.30 15.37
CA ASN A 124 -15.11 -0.97 14.70
C ASN A 124 -16.14 -0.83 13.57
N ILE A 125 -17.24 -0.13 13.81
CA ILE A 125 -18.31 0.03 12.81
C ILE A 125 -17.84 0.86 11.61
N LEU A 126 -17.18 2.00 11.85
CA LEU A 126 -16.81 2.94 10.80
C LEU A 126 -15.49 2.59 10.14
N PHE A 127 -14.50 2.14 10.91
CA PHE A 127 -13.16 1.88 10.40
C PHE A 127 -12.97 0.41 10.04
N VAL A 128 -13.04 -0.51 11.00
CA VAL A 128 -12.63 -1.91 10.75
C VAL A 128 -13.58 -2.63 9.79
N LYS A 129 -14.90 -2.55 10.01
CA LYS A 129 -15.90 -3.16 9.12
C LYS A 129 -15.87 -2.58 7.70
N ARG A 130 -15.38 -1.35 7.54
CA ARG A 130 -15.20 -0.68 6.23
C ARG A 130 -13.71 -0.54 5.89
N GLY A 131 -12.84 -1.38 6.45
CA GLY A 131 -11.39 -1.19 6.42
C GLY A 131 -10.84 -1.10 5.00
N TRP A 132 -11.36 -1.94 4.10
CA TRP A 132 -10.90 -1.96 2.71
C TRP A 132 -11.19 -0.66 1.96
N PHE A 133 -12.30 0.02 2.29
CA PHE A 133 -12.60 1.35 1.74
C PHE A 133 -11.54 2.36 2.14
N TRP A 134 -11.19 2.42 3.43
CA TRP A 134 -10.19 3.36 3.94
C TRP A 134 -8.80 3.10 3.37
N VAL A 135 -8.41 1.83 3.25
CA VAL A 135 -7.15 1.41 2.62
C VAL A 135 -7.12 1.85 1.15
N THR A 136 -8.16 1.53 0.39
CA THR A 136 -8.25 1.86 -1.04
C THR A 136 -8.23 3.36 -1.27
N MET A 137 -9.06 4.12 -0.55
CA MET A 137 -9.11 5.58 -0.66
C MET A 137 -7.75 6.21 -0.33
N SER A 138 -7.12 5.79 0.77
CA SER A 138 -5.81 6.33 1.18
C SER A 138 -4.71 6.03 0.17
N PHE A 139 -4.71 4.81 -0.38
CA PHE A 139 -3.76 4.42 -1.40
C PHE A 139 -3.91 5.23 -2.69
N PHE A 140 -5.13 5.38 -3.21
CA PHE A 140 -5.32 6.16 -4.44
C PHE A 140 -5.08 7.65 -4.22
N LEU A 141 -5.41 8.19 -3.05
CA LEU A 141 -5.00 9.56 -2.68
C LEU A 141 -3.48 9.69 -2.73
N PHE A 142 -2.73 8.77 -2.13
CA PHE A 142 -1.27 8.75 -2.23
C PHE A 142 -0.79 8.63 -3.69
N LEU A 143 -1.31 7.65 -4.45
CA LEU A 143 -0.92 7.34 -5.82
C LEU A 143 -1.10 8.53 -6.79
N PHE A 144 -2.15 9.33 -6.59
CA PHE A 144 -2.48 10.43 -7.48
C PHE A 144 -1.98 11.80 -7.02
N THR A 145 -1.72 11.99 -5.73
CA THR A 145 -1.29 13.29 -5.19
C THR A 145 0.21 13.39 -4.94
N ASN A 146 0.91 12.26 -4.76
CA ASN A 146 2.32 12.28 -4.39
C ASN A 146 3.25 12.55 -5.57
N ALA A 147 4.04 13.62 -5.42
CA ALA A 147 4.99 14.07 -6.45
C ALA A 147 6.24 13.18 -6.57
N ALA A 148 6.58 12.41 -5.53
CA ALA A 148 7.72 11.50 -5.54
C ALA A 148 7.49 10.26 -6.43
N ILE A 149 6.26 10.05 -6.92
CA ILE A 149 5.92 8.98 -7.86
C ILE A 149 6.43 9.31 -9.27
N GLY A 150 6.45 10.59 -9.67
CA GLY A 150 6.99 11.01 -10.96
C GLY A 150 6.52 12.40 -11.41
N ALA A 151 7.22 12.97 -12.40
CA ALA A 151 6.88 14.25 -13.00
C ALA A 151 5.53 14.18 -13.73
N ARG A 152 4.70 15.23 -13.59
CA ARG A 152 3.38 15.30 -14.25
C ARG A 152 3.55 15.28 -15.76
N GLY A 153 2.77 14.41 -16.43
CA GLY A 153 2.79 14.26 -17.88
C GLY A 153 3.87 13.33 -18.43
N SER A 154 4.70 12.72 -17.57
CA SER A 154 5.67 11.71 -18.00
C SER A 154 5.03 10.34 -18.22
N ASP A 155 5.52 9.60 -19.23
CA ASP A 155 5.12 8.20 -19.47
C ASP A 155 5.50 7.30 -18.29
N ALA A 156 6.61 7.61 -17.60
CA ALA A 156 7.05 6.94 -16.39
C ALA A 156 6.02 7.07 -15.25
N LEU A 157 5.39 8.24 -15.07
CA LEU A 157 4.32 8.42 -14.08
C LEU A 157 3.12 7.53 -14.39
N LEU A 158 2.69 7.46 -15.66
CA LEU A 158 1.58 6.59 -16.06
C LEU A 158 1.88 5.13 -15.78
N ARG A 159 3.09 4.66 -16.17
CA ARG A 159 3.55 3.30 -15.90
C ARG A 159 3.55 2.97 -14.40
N LYS A 160 4.11 3.84 -13.56
CA LYS A 160 4.15 3.67 -12.10
C LYS A 160 2.76 3.62 -11.46
N ARG A 161 1.83 4.44 -11.96
CA ARG A 161 0.42 4.42 -11.54
C ARG A 161 -0.29 3.13 -11.92
N ILE A 162 -0.09 2.64 -13.15
CA ILE A 162 -0.66 1.37 -13.61
C ILE A 162 -0.10 0.23 -12.76
N GLN A 163 1.22 0.16 -12.58
CA GLN A 163 1.86 -0.86 -11.75
C GLN A 163 1.38 -0.79 -10.29
N GLY A 164 1.22 0.40 -9.71
CA GLY A 164 0.61 0.59 -8.39
C GLY A 164 -0.84 0.10 -8.33
N ALA A 165 -1.66 0.41 -9.34
CA ALA A 165 -3.03 -0.07 -9.43
C ALA A 165 -3.09 -1.59 -9.60
N LEU A 166 -2.15 -2.21 -10.31
CA LEU A 166 -2.03 -3.66 -10.41
C LEU A 166 -1.69 -4.30 -9.06
N ARG A 167 -0.75 -3.72 -8.29
CA ARG A 167 -0.45 -4.18 -6.92
C ARG A 167 -1.70 -4.10 -6.04
N TRP A 168 -2.40 -2.96 -6.04
CA TRP A 168 -3.69 -2.82 -5.34
C TRP A 168 -4.72 -3.87 -5.78
N GLY A 169 -4.84 -4.11 -7.09
CA GLY A 169 -5.76 -5.10 -7.65
C GLY A 169 -5.45 -6.52 -7.18
N LEU A 170 -4.17 -6.89 -7.11
CA LEU A 170 -3.74 -8.19 -6.60
C LEU A 170 -4.01 -8.36 -5.11
N VAL A 171 -3.74 -7.34 -4.30
CA VAL A 171 -4.04 -7.39 -2.85
C VAL A 171 -5.57 -7.43 -2.63
N THR A 172 -6.34 -6.69 -3.43
CA THR A 172 -7.81 -6.74 -3.41
C THR A 172 -8.31 -8.14 -3.77
N LEU A 173 -7.74 -8.74 -4.83
CA LEU A 173 -8.09 -10.08 -5.27
C LEU A 173 -7.77 -11.11 -4.18
N TRP A 174 -6.61 -10.99 -3.53
CA TRP A 174 -6.23 -11.83 -2.39
C TRP A 174 -7.24 -11.70 -1.23
N TRP A 175 -7.61 -10.47 -0.86
CA TRP A 175 -8.63 -10.22 0.16
C TRP A 175 -9.99 -10.84 -0.21
N VAL A 176 -10.44 -10.65 -1.45
CA VAL A 176 -11.69 -11.22 -1.97
C VAL A 176 -11.64 -12.75 -1.94
N PHE A 177 -10.55 -13.37 -2.39
CA PHE A 177 -10.43 -14.84 -2.38
C PHE A 177 -10.44 -15.42 -0.98
N VAL A 178 -9.79 -14.76 -0.03
CA VAL A 178 -9.72 -15.23 1.36
C VAL A 178 -11.06 -15.06 2.07
N THR A 179 -11.71 -13.89 1.92
CA THR A 179 -12.85 -13.50 2.77
C THR A 179 -14.21 -13.52 2.09
N GLN A 180 -14.26 -13.54 0.76
CA GLN A 180 -15.49 -13.47 -0.02
C GLN A 180 -15.66 -14.73 -0.88
N TRP A 181 -16.75 -14.75 -1.64
CA TRP A 181 -17.12 -15.85 -2.53
C TRP A 181 -16.01 -16.15 -3.55
N PHE A 182 -15.56 -17.41 -3.55
CA PHE A 182 -14.55 -17.92 -4.50
C PHE A 182 -15.01 -19.26 -5.07
N PHE A 183 -15.78 -19.24 -6.16
CA PHE A 183 -16.35 -20.47 -6.74
C PHE A 183 -17.09 -21.30 -5.68
N GLY A 184 -17.85 -20.63 -4.81
CA GLY A 184 -18.45 -21.19 -3.59
C GLY A 184 -18.06 -20.40 -2.33
N PRO A 185 -18.16 -21.01 -1.13
CA PRO A 185 -17.80 -20.40 0.16
C PRO A 185 -16.37 -19.86 0.16
N ALA A 186 -16.12 -18.84 0.97
CA ALA A 186 -14.80 -18.25 1.13
C ALA A 186 -13.77 -19.30 1.57
N ILE A 187 -12.48 -19.05 1.31
CA ILE A 187 -11.40 -19.97 1.76
C ILE A 187 -11.45 -20.16 3.27
N ILE A 188 -11.78 -19.11 4.02
CA ILE A 188 -11.96 -19.18 5.47
C ILE A 188 -13.10 -20.15 5.84
N ASP A 189 -14.26 -20.05 5.18
CA ASP A 189 -15.41 -20.94 5.44
C ASP A 189 -15.07 -22.41 5.14
N ARG A 190 -14.31 -22.66 4.07
CA ARG A 190 -13.83 -24.01 3.71
C ARG A 190 -12.84 -24.53 4.75
N GLY A 191 -11.88 -23.70 5.18
CA GLY A 191 -10.93 -24.03 6.22
C GLY A 191 -11.63 -24.40 7.54
N PHE A 192 -12.67 -23.65 7.90
CA PHE A 192 -13.50 -23.94 9.07
C PHE A 192 -14.17 -25.30 8.98
N LEU A 193 -14.83 -25.61 7.86
CA LEU A 193 -15.48 -26.92 7.68
C LEU A 193 -14.49 -28.08 7.63
N LEU A 194 -13.31 -27.89 7.01
CA LEU A 194 -12.25 -28.88 6.92
C LEU A 194 -11.64 -29.21 8.29
N THR A 195 -11.65 -28.26 9.21
CA THR A 195 -11.11 -28.42 10.57
C THR A 195 -12.14 -28.95 11.57
N GLY A 196 -13.28 -29.47 11.09
CA GLY A 196 -14.32 -30.07 11.93
C GLY A 196 -15.51 -29.16 12.19
N GLY A 197 -15.55 -27.97 11.59
CA GLY A 197 -16.64 -27.02 11.73
C GLY A 197 -17.98 -27.52 11.18
N MET A 198 -19.04 -27.19 11.90
CA MET A 198 -20.42 -27.52 11.55
C MET A 198 -21.41 -26.43 11.99
N CYS A 199 -22.57 -26.45 11.35
CA CYS A 199 -23.72 -25.64 11.75
C CYS A 199 -24.63 -26.49 12.64
N GLU A 200 -24.79 -26.10 13.90
CA GLU A 200 -25.68 -26.72 14.87
C GLU A 200 -27.04 -26.02 14.81
N LEU A 201 -28.06 -26.66 14.23
CA LEU A 201 -29.41 -26.12 14.21
C LEU A 201 -30.11 -26.43 15.54
N LYS A 202 -30.48 -25.40 16.31
CA LYS A 202 -31.05 -25.58 17.66
C LYS A 202 -32.51 -26.09 17.66
N ASP A 203 -33.22 -25.99 16.53
CA ASP A 203 -34.67 -26.20 16.45
C ASP A 203 -35.14 -27.50 15.74
N MET A 204 -34.22 -28.40 15.33
CA MET A 204 -34.58 -29.71 14.73
C MET A 204 -34.40 -30.92 15.65
N ILE A 205 -34.27 -30.71 16.97
CA ILE A 205 -34.24 -31.81 17.96
C ILE A 205 -35.59 -31.99 18.67
N ASP A 206 -36.43 -30.95 18.74
CA ASP A 206 -37.73 -31.01 19.46
C ASP A 206 -38.95 -31.25 18.56
N ARG A 207 -38.78 -31.33 17.24
CA ARG A 207 -39.87 -31.67 16.31
C ARG A 207 -39.40 -32.66 15.27
N VAL A 208 -39.94 -33.87 15.42
CA VAL A 208 -40.10 -34.92 14.42
C VAL A 208 -38.92 -35.89 14.26
N GLU A 209 -39.10 -37.02 14.93
CA GLU A 209 -38.78 -38.37 14.49
C GLU A 209 -39.22 -38.59 13.03
N THR A 210 -38.42 -38.13 12.07
CA THR A 210 -38.45 -38.62 10.69
C THR A 210 -37.07 -38.49 10.09
N GLU A 211 -36.56 -39.60 9.60
CA GLU A 211 -35.37 -39.70 8.77
C GLU A 211 -35.47 -38.79 7.54
N VAL A 212 -35.01 -37.55 7.67
CA VAL A 212 -34.64 -36.75 6.50
C VAL A 212 -33.14 -36.92 6.33
N ASN A 213 -32.77 -37.86 5.46
CA ASN A 213 -31.45 -37.88 4.86
C ASN A 213 -31.15 -36.50 4.24
N ILE A 214 -29.88 -36.10 4.29
CA ILE A 214 -29.27 -34.85 3.83
C ILE A 214 -29.26 -33.81 4.96
N VAL A 215 -28.26 -33.81 5.84
CA VAL A 215 -26.94 -33.20 5.55
C VAL A 215 -27.06 -31.95 4.68
N GLU A 216 -28.03 -31.06 4.97
CA GLU A 216 -27.97 -29.69 4.47
C GLU A 216 -26.85 -28.98 5.25
N ARG A 217 -25.61 -29.34 4.91
CA ARG A 217 -24.42 -28.79 5.53
C ARG A 217 -24.33 -27.36 5.04
N PHE A 218 -24.83 -26.43 5.83
CA PHE A 218 -24.66 -25.00 5.55
C PHE A 218 -23.16 -24.75 5.36
N VAL A 219 -22.80 -24.32 4.15
CA VAL A 219 -21.38 -24.21 3.77
C VAL A 219 -20.81 -22.83 4.13
N THR A 220 -21.65 -21.92 4.62
CA THR A 220 -21.27 -20.58 5.06
C THR A 220 -21.88 -20.24 6.42
N PRO A 221 -21.18 -19.43 7.25
CA PRO A 221 -21.68 -18.99 8.55
C PRO A 221 -22.92 -18.11 8.44
N MET A 222 -23.06 -17.36 7.34
CA MET A 222 -24.23 -16.51 7.08
C MET A 222 -25.48 -17.36 6.81
N ALA A 223 -25.37 -18.42 6.00
CA ALA A 223 -26.47 -19.33 5.75
C ALA A 223 -26.87 -20.10 7.02
N CYS A 224 -25.89 -20.52 7.81
CA CYS A 224 -26.15 -21.16 9.11
C CYS A 224 -26.96 -20.26 10.04
N LYS A 225 -26.52 -19.02 10.25
CA LYS A 225 -27.19 -18.04 11.11
C LYS A 225 -28.57 -17.63 10.59
N ALA A 226 -28.72 -17.50 9.27
CA ALA A 226 -30.00 -17.16 8.65
C ALA A 226 -31.09 -18.22 8.93
N ASN A 227 -30.69 -19.47 9.15
CA ASN A 227 -31.59 -20.58 9.47
C ASN A 227 -31.67 -20.88 10.97
N GLY A 228 -31.21 -19.97 11.84
CA GLY A 228 -31.24 -20.16 13.30
C GLY A 228 -30.16 -21.10 13.84
N GLY A 229 -29.18 -21.46 13.01
CA GLY A 229 -28.08 -22.33 13.40
C GLY A 229 -26.92 -21.59 14.08
N LYS A 230 -26.20 -22.33 14.91
CA LYS A 230 -24.97 -21.90 15.60
C LYS A 230 -23.76 -22.47 14.86
N TRP A 231 -22.84 -21.60 14.45
CA TRP A 231 -21.60 -22.00 13.77
C TRP A 231 -20.54 -22.37 14.82
N SER A 232 -20.13 -23.64 14.89
CA SER A 232 -19.22 -24.14 15.95
C SER A 232 -18.33 -25.31 15.50
N GLY A 233 -17.31 -25.64 16.32
CA GLY A 233 -16.46 -26.83 16.19
C GLY A 233 -15.25 -26.73 15.25
N GLY A 234 -15.13 -25.67 14.44
CA GLY A 234 -14.04 -25.51 13.46
C GLY A 234 -13.04 -24.42 13.82
N HIS A 235 -11.90 -24.42 13.13
CA HIS A 235 -10.91 -23.35 13.19
C HIS A 235 -11.27 -22.22 12.23
N ASP A 236 -11.51 -21.03 12.77
CA ASP A 236 -11.87 -19.85 11.99
C ASP A 236 -10.71 -18.87 11.90
N ILE A 237 -10.32 -18.51 10.68
CA ILE A 237 -9.21 -17.58 10.46
C ILE A 237 -9.70 -16.17 10.81
N SER A 238 -8.95 -15.44 11.65
CA SER A 238 -9.37 -14.09 12.03
C SER A 238 -9.34 -13.13 10.83
N GLY A 239 -10.52 -12.87 10.26
CA GLY A 239 -10.70 -11.93 9.14
C GLY A 239 -10.33 -10.49 9.50
N HIS A 240 -10.50 -10.09 10.77
CA HIS A 240 -10.11 -8.76 11.25
C HIS A 240 -8.59 -8.61 11.28
N VAL A 241 -7.87 -9.58 11.86
CA VAL A 241 -6.40 -9.60 11.85
C VAL A 241 -5.90 -9.61 10.41
N PHE A 242 -6.43 -10.51 9.58
CA PHE A 242 -6.06 -10.61 8.17
C PHE A 242 -6.20 -9.27 7.43
N LEU A 243 -7.37 -8.63 7.49
CA LEU A 243 -7.64 -7.39 6.77
C LEU A 243 -6.80 -6.22 7.28
N LEU A 244 -6.66 -6.07 8.61
CA LEU A 244 -5.88 -5.00 9.22
C LEU A 244 -4.39 -5.13 8.90
N VAL A 245 -3.83 -6.34 8.95
CA VAL A 245 -2.43 -6.61 8.57
C VAL A 245 -2.25 -6.36 7.08
N LEU A 246 -3.05 -7.00 6.22
CA LEU A 246 -2.92 -6.90 4.77
C LEU A 246 -3.03 -5.44 4.28
N GLY A 247 -4.05 -4.73 4.75
CA GLY A 247 -4.32 -3.35 4.33
C GLY A 247 -3.27 -2.35 4.81
N SER A 248 -2.86 -2.43 6.08
CA SER A 248 -1.82 -1.53 6.60
C SER A 248 -0.45 -1.84 6.02
N MET A 249 -0.09 -3.12 5.83
CA MET A 249 1.19 -3.52 5.26
C MET A 249 1.30 -3.07 3.80
N PHE A 250 0.21 -3.19 3.04
CA PHE A 250 0.10 -2.63 1.69
C PHE A 250 0.37 -1.12 1.68
N LEU A 251 -0.32 -0.34 2.52
CA LEU A 251 -0.11 1.11 2.61
C LEU A 251 1.33 1.46 3.01
N PHE A 252 1.86 0.80 4.03
CA PHE A 252 3.20 1.05 4.51
C PHE A 252 4.24 0.72 3.44
N GLN A 253 4.09 -0.37 2.69
CA GLN A 253 5.05 -0.71 1.63
C GLN A 253 5.01 0.24 0.44
N GLU A 254 3.83 0.74 0.06
CA GLU A 254 3.73 1.79 -0.97
C GLU A 254 4.37 3.10 -0.51
N VAL A 255 4.23 3.48 0.76
CA VAL A 255 4.77 4.75 1.30
C VAL A 255 6.24 4.64 1.74
N LEU A 256 6.73 3.44 2.07
CA LEU A 256 8.03 3.23 2.72
C LEU A 256 9.20 3.85 1.94
N HIS A 257 9.18 3.74 0.61
CA HIS A 257 10.24 4.30 -0.24
C HIS A 257 10.31 5.83 -0.15
N VAL A 258 9.17 6.52 -0.02
CA VAL A 258 9.12 7.98 0.16
C VAL A 258 9.66 8.36 1.53
N ALA A 259 9.27 7.62 2.57
CA ALA A 259 9.72 7.86 3.94
C ALA A 259 11.24 7.66 4.10
N LEU A 260 11.80 6.58 3.52
CA LEU A 260 13.23 6.30 3.56
C LEU A 260 14.04 7.37 2.81
N ARG A 261 13.57 7.79 1.63
CA ARG A 261 14.20 8.89 0.86
C ARG A 261 14.18 10.20 1.64
N ALA A 262 13.05 10.53 2.28
CA ALA A 262 12.91 11.73 3.10
C ALA A 262 13.85 11.73 4.31
N ALA A 263 14.05 10.56 4.94
CA ALA A 263 14.93 10.38 6.09
C ALA A 263 16.43 10.31 5.73
N LYS A 264 16.80 10.48 4.45
CA LYS A 264 18.16 10.22 3.92
C LYS A 264 18.67 8.80 4.26
N GLY A 265 17.76 7.87 4.54
CA GLY A 265 18.09 6.47 4.77
C GLY A 265 18.61 5.85 3.48
N ARG A 266 19.81 5.27 3.52
CA ARG A 266 20.42 4.57 2.38
C ARG A 266 20.17 3.07 2.52
N GLU A 267 18.90 2.69 2.52
CA GLU A 267 18.52 1.29 2.31
C GLU A 267 18.19 1.08 0.84
N GLU A 268 19.05 0.34 0.16
CA GLU A 268 18.85 -0.03 -1.22
C GLU A 268 18.21 -1.40 -1.29
N ARG A 269 17.04 -1.48 -1.93
CA ARG A 269 16.46 -2.76 -2.32
C ARG A 269 17.30 -3.33 -3.45
N VAL A 270 17.54 -4.63 -3.43
CA VAL A 270 18.32 -5.32 -4.44
C VAL A 270 17.44 -6.32 -5.17
N VAL A 271 17.67 -6.46 -6.47
CA VAL A 271 16.90 -7.33 -7.34
C VAL A 271 17.76 -8.24 -8.20
N LEU A 272 17.23 -9.43 -8.47
CA LEU A 272 17.72 -10.34 -9.48
C LEU A 272 17.24 -9.89 -10.86
N LEU A 273 18.14 -9.90 -11.83
CA LEU A 273 17.89 -9.60 -13.24
C LEU A 273 17.71 -10.90 -14.04
N HIS A 274 17.21 -10.79 -15.29
CA HIS A 274 17.00 -11.94 -16.17
C HIS A 274 18.31 -12.69 -16.49
N ASN A 275 19.46 -12.01 -16.49
CA ASN A 275 20.78 -12.59 -16.69
C ASN A 275 21.38 -13.22 -15.41
N GLY A 276 20.64 -13.23 -14.30
CA GLY A 276 21.12 -13.73 -13.01
C GLY A 276 21.97 -12.74 -12.21
N GLU A 277 22.23 -11.54 -12.73
CA GLU A 277 22.95 -10.51 -11.99
C GLU A 277 22.07 -9.90 -10.89
N ILE A 278 22.72 -9.50 -9.80
CA ILE A 278 22.10 -8.85 -8.65
C ILE A 278 22.46 -7.36 -8.72
N LYS A 279 21.45 -6.48 -8.84
CA LYS A 279 21.66 -5.02 -8.88
C LYS A 279 20.73 -4.29 -7.93
N GLY A 280 21.16 -3.12 -7.51
CA GLY A 280 20.34 -2.19 -6.75
C GLY A 280 19.12 -1.76 -7.58
N ALA A 281 17.93 -1.79 -6.97
CA ALA A 281 16.69 -1.51 -7.66
C ALA A 281 16.63 -0.06 -8.20
N ASP A 282 17.24 0.88 -7.49
CA ASP A 282 17.36 2.27 -7.92
C ASP A 282 18.27 2.43 -9.16
N SER A 283 19.17 1.48 -9.43
CA SER A 283 20.02 1.50 -10.62
C SER A 283 19.29 1.05 -11.89
N GLU A 284 18.23 0.24 -11.75
CA GLU A 284 17.36 -0.19 -12.85
C GLU A 284 16.57 0.99 -13.44
N SER A 285 16.26 2.01 -12.63
CA SER A 285 15.49 3.20 -13.02
C SER A 285 16.32 4.48 -13.19
N GLY A 286 17.64 4.37 -13.35
CA GLY A 286 18.58 5.51 -13.38
C GLY A 286 18.24 6.63 -14.37
N ALA A 287 17.60 6.33 -15.50
CA ALA A 287 17.13 7.36 -16.46
C ALA A 287 15.90 8.14 -15.96
N GLU A 288 15.00 7.50 -15.21
CA GLU A 288 13.80 8.13 -14.62
C GLU A 288 14.14 8.94 -13.35
N ARG A 289 15.30 8.68 -12.75
CA ARG A 289 15.82 9.37 -11.56
C ARG A 289 16.13 10.84 -11.84
N ALA A 290 16.70 11.15 -13.00
CA ALA A 290 17.04 12.53 -13.37
C ALA A 290 15.80 13.41 -13.51
N ASP A 291 14.69 12.85 -14.01
CA ASP A 291 13.42 13.56 -14.19
C ASP A 291 12.70 13.78 -12.85
N THR A 292 12.80 12.82 -11.92
CA THR A 292 12.18 12.92 -10.58
C THR A 292 12.97 13.85 -9.66
N GLN A 293 14.30 13.90 -9.78
CA GLN A 293 15.18 14.71 -8.92
C GLN A 293 15.04 16.22 -9.17
N ASN A 294 14.65 16.63 -10.39
CA ASN A 294 14.40 18.04 -10.75
C ASN A 294 13.05 18.58 -10.26
N VAL A 295 12.15 17.71 -9.75
CA VAL A 295 10.84 18.09 -9.20
C VAL A 295 10.87 18.27 -7.67
N ILE A 296 11.98 17.92 -7.01
CA ILE A 296 12.12 17.95 -5.54
C ILE A 296 12.46 19.36 -5.06
N THR A 297 11.48 20.25 -5.10
CA THR A 297 11.35 21.37 -4.15
C THR A 297 10.13 21.20 -3.23
N ALA A 298 9.31 20.16 -3.46
CA ALA A 298 8.16 19.82 -2.62
C ALA A 298 8.53 18.86 -1.49
N SER A 299 7.95 19.09 -0.30
CA SER A 299 8.10 18.20 0.86
C SER A 299 7.63 16.78 0.52
N PRO A 300 8.42 15.74 0.81
CA PRO A 300 8.01 14.34 0.62
C PRO A 300 6.84 13.92 1.52
N TRP A 301 6.47 14.75 2.50
CA TRP A 301 5.36 14.55 3.44
C TRP A 301 4.08 15.26 2.96
N ASP A 302 3.60 14.90 1.79
CA ASP A 302 2.34 15.42 1.29
C ASP A 302 1.13 14.89 2.08
N PHE A 303 -0.04 15.38 1.69
CA PHE A 303 -1.30 15.00 2.30
C PHE A 303 -1.60 13.50 2.14
N GLY A 304 -1.30 12.90 0.98
CA GLY A 304 -1.55 11.48 0.70
C GLY A 304 -0.73 10.56 1.62
N VAL A 305 0.55 10.86 1.82
CA VAL A 305 1.43 10.14 2.75
C VAL A 305 0.90 10.21 4.18
N LYS A 306 0.50 11.40 4.64
CA LYS A 306 -0.05 11.57 6.00
C LYS A 306 -1.33 10.77 6.22
N ILE A 307 -2.24 10.78 5.25
CA ILE A 307 -3.48 10.01 5.31
C ILE A 307 -3.19 8.50 5.32
N ALA A 308 -2.31 8.02 4.44
CA ALA A 308 -1.93 6.61 4.39
C ALA A 308 -1.28 6.14 5.72
N LEU A 309 -0.39 6.94 6.30
CA LEU A 309 0.22 6.64 7.60
C LEU A 309 -0.80 6.70 8.74
N GLY A 310 -1.74 7.66 8.72
CA GLY A 310 -2.81 7.75 9.70
C GLY A 310 -3.74 6.52 9.69
N VAL A 311 -4.15 6.08 8.49
CA VAL A 311 -4.94 4.85 8.33
C VAL A 311 -4.13 3.61 8.72
N GLY A 312 -2.86 3.55 8.38
CA GLY A 312 -1.95 2.48 8.82
C GLY A 312 -1.83 2.43 10.35
N ALA A 313 -1.59 3.57 11.01
CA ALA A 313 -1.46 3.66 12.46
C ALA A 313 -2.76 3.27 13.18
N LEU A 314 -3.91 3.75 12.69
CA LEU A 314 -5.21 3.35 13.23
C LEU A 314 -5.47 1.85 13.03
N SER A 315 -4.98 1.26 11.93
CA SER A 315 -5.06 -0.18 11.70
C SER A 315 -4.22 -0.98 12.70
N ILE A 316 -3.00 -0.53 13.02
CA ILE A 316 -2.16 -1.15 14.05
C ILE A 316 -2.81 -1.02 15.43
N TRP A 317 -3.38 0.14 15.76
CA TRP A 317 -4.14 0.31 16.99
C TRP A 317 -5.32 -0.65 17.08
N MET A 318 -6.12 -0.75 16.02
CA MET A 318 -7.25 -1.69 16.01
C MET A 318 -6.80 -3.15 16.00
N LEU A 319 -5.64 -3.47 15.42
CA LEU A 319 -5.04 -4.79 15.50
C LEU A 319 -4.68 -5.15 16.95
N LEU A 320 -4.12 -4.21 17.72
CA LEU A 320 -3.87 -4.37 19.16
C LEU A 320 -5.17 -4.65 19.92
N MET A 321 -6.23 -3.88 19.64
CA MET A 321 -7.53 -4.07 20.28
C MET A 321 -8.18 -5.41 19.90
N THR A 322 -8.05 -5.83 18.63
CA THR A 322 -8.48 -7.15 18.17
C THR A 322 -7.71 -8.24 18.91
N ALA A 323 -6.40 -8.09 19.06
CA ALA A 323 -5.57 -9.05 19.78
C ALA A 323 -5.89 -9.14 21.28
N ALA A 324 -6.34 -8.05 21.90
CA ALA A 324 -6.73 -8.03 23.31
C ALA A 324 -8.07 -8.70 23.60
N TYR A 325 -9.11 -8.46 22.78
CA TYR A 325 -10.49 -8.76 23.15
C TYR A 325 -11.23 -9.76 22.25
N PHE A 326 -10.65 -10.10 21.10
CA PHE A 326 -11.31 -10.92 20.09
C PHE A 326 -10.39 -12.06 19.67
N HIS A 327 -11.00 -13.14 19.19
CA HIS A 327 -10.32 -14.30 18.63
C HIS A 327 -9.36 -15.03 19.59
N THR A 328 -9.13 -16.31 19.33
CA THR A 328 -8.09 -17.06 20.04
C THR A 328 -6.71 -16.76 19.45
N TRP A 329 -5.65 -17.16 20.14
CA TRP A 329 -4.27 -16.99 19.65
C TRP A 329 -4.05 -17.64 18.28
N PHE A 330 -4.61 -18.83 18.06
CA PHE A 330 -4.39 -19.58 16.83
C PHE A 330 -5.14 -18.96 15.63
N GLU A 331 -6.34 -18.44 15.84
CA GLU A 331 -7.11 -17.69 14.84
C GLU A 331 -6.38 -16.40 14.40
N LYS A 332 -5.73 -15.69 15.34
CA LYS A 332 -4.89 -14.51 15.06
C LYS A 332 -3.66 -14.90 14.25
N LEU A 333 -2.96 -15.96 14.65
CA LEU A 333 -1.76 -16.44 13.97
C LEU A 333 -2.05 -16.82 12.51
N THR A 334 -3.12 -17.58 12.28
CA THR A 334 -3.51 -17.96 10.92
C THR A 334 -3.93 -16.76 10.08
N GLY A 335 -4.65 -15.79 10.65
CA GLY A 335 -4.95 -14.53 9.97
C GLY A 335 -3.69 -13.74 9.57
N LEU A 336 -2.68 -13.71 10.44
CA LEU A 336 -1.37 -13.08 10.17
C LEU A 336 -0.64 -13.78 9.01
N VAL A 337 -0.55 -15.11 9.03
CA VAL A 337 0.15 -15.90 8.01
C VAL A 337 -0.48 -15.69 6.63
N VAL A 338 -1.82 -15.72 6.55
CA VAL A 338 -2.55 -15.51 5.29
C VAL A 338 -2.40 -14.07 4.77
N ALA A 339 -2.28 -13.08 5.66
CA ALA A 339 -1.97 -11.71 5.24
C ALA A 339 -0.55 -11.61 4.67
N PHE A 340 0.42 -12.19 5.38
CA PHE A 340 1.83 -12.17 4.98
C PHE A 340 2.09 -12.91 3.65
N SER A 341 1.38 -14.00 3.35
CA SER A 341 1.52 -14.66 2.05
C SER A 341 1.07 -13.75 0.89
N GLY A 342 -0.01 -12.98 1.06
CA GLY A 342 -0.43 -11.99 0.08
C GLY A 342 0.60 -10.89 -0.12
N VAL A 343 1.15 -10.36 0.98
CA VAL A 343 2.22 -9.34 0.95
C VAL A 343 3.49 -9.89 0.29
N PHE A 344 3.84 -11.15 0.55
CA PHE A 344 4.99 -11.81 -0.05
C PHE A 344 4.91 -11.82 -1.58
N VAL A 345 3.77 -12.23 -2.12
CA VAL A 345 3.54 -12.29 -3.57
C VAL A 345 3.66 -10.91 -4.23
N VAL A 346 3.22 -9.85 -3.56
CA VAL A 346 3.17 -8.50 -4.15
C VAL A 346 4.48 -7.71 -3.95
N TYR A 347 5.18 -7.87 -2.83
CA TYR A 347 6.31 -6.99 -2.45
C TYR A 347 7.67 -7.67 -2.35
N PHE A 348 7.71 -8.99 -2.15
CA PHE A 348 8.96 -9.73 -2.00
C PHE A 348 9.27 -10.56 -3.25
N LEU A 349 8.27 -11.24 -3.82
CA LEU A 349 8.42 -12.04 -5.04
C LEU A 349 9.00 -11.26 -6.25
N PRO A 350 8.61 -10.00 -6.53
CA PRO A 350 9.19 -9.23 -7.64
C PRO A 350 10.71 -9.01 -7.56
N ARG A 351 11.32 -9.17 -6.37
CA ARG A 351 12.77 -8.96 -6.22
C ARG A 351 13.58 -10.01 -6.94
N PHE A 352 13.10 -11.25 -6.92
CA PHE A 352 13.83 -12.39 -7.47
C PHE A 352 13.08 -13.10 -8.62
N VAL A 353 11.90 -12.60 -9.02
CA VAL A 353 11.18 -13.03 -10.22
C VAL A 353 11.06 -11.85 -11.19
N PRO A 354 12.01 -11.70 -12.14
CA PRO A 354 12.05 -10.55 -13.05
C PRO A 354 10.79 -10.38 -13.92
N SER A 355 10.23 -11.48 -14.41
CA SER A 355 9.01 -11.44 -15.24
C SER A 355 7.79 -10.95 -14.45
N TRP A 356 7.74 -11.25 -13.15
CA TRP A 356 6.69 -10.75 -12.26
C TRP A 356 6.87 -9.26 -11.98
N ARG A 357 8.11 -8.82 -11.72
CA ARG A 357 8.46 -7.41 -11.56
C ARG A 357 8.12 -6.58 -12.79
N ALA A 358 8.32 -7.11 -14.00
CA ALA A 358 7.99 -6.40 -15.22
C ALA A 358 6.50 -6.01 -15.30
N ILE A 359 5.62 -6.86 -14.76
CA ILE A 359 4.18 -6.66 -14.75
C ILE A 359 3.76 -5.67 -13.65
N ILE A 360 4.13 -5.94 -12.40
CA ILE A 360 3.58 -5.22 -11.24
C ILE A 360 4.50 -4.16 -10.66
N GLY A 361 5.74 -4.05 -11.16
CA GLY A 361 6.75 -3.11 -10.68
C GLY A 361 7.17 -3.34 -9.22
N MET A 362 7.86 -2.35 -8.64
CA MET A 362 8.11 -2.27 -7.21
C MET A 362 7.92 -0.82 -6.72
N PRO A 363 7.53 -0.60 -5.46
CA PRO A 363 7.43 0.76 -4.93
C PRO A 363 8.75 1.52 -5.02
N GLY A 364 8.71 2.68 -5.68
CA GLY A 364 9.83 3.60 -5.82
C GLY A 364 10.80 3.29 -6.97
N VAL A 365 10.59 2.20 -7.71
CA VAL A 365 11.48 1.75 -8.80
C VAL A 365 10.90 2.12 -10.14
#